data_AF-A0AAD2JKG9-F1
#
_entry.id   AF-A0AAD2JKG9-F1
#
_cell.length_a   1.000
_cell.length_b   1.000
_cell.length_c   1.000
_cell.angle_alpha   90.00
_cell.angle_beta   90.00
_cell.angle_gamma   90.00
#
_symmetry.space_group_name_H-M   'P 1'
#
loop_
_entity.id
_entity.type
_entity.pdbx_description
1 polymer ?
#
loop_
_entity_poly.entity_id
_entity_poly.type
_entity_poly.pdbx_seq_one_letter_code
_entity_poly.pdbx_strand_id
1 'polypeptide(L)'
;MPPKFSGIQKEVFGLYRTILREARKKDHLANNNAQSLLSLWSQSESSVYYARKEFRHQAHKVPRNDFRTIEHKIRHGYKQVKLLKMPGVKLVSGA
;
A
#
# COMPACT_ATOMS: atom_id res chain seq x y z
N MET A 1 13.51 10.78 -24.61
CA MET A 1 12.85 9.46 -24.43
C MET A 1 12.59 9.22 -22.96
N PRO A 2 11.45 8.60 -22.56
CA PRO A 2 11.24 8.21 -21.18
C PRO A 2 12.25 7.15 -20.74
N PRO A 3 12.70 7.14 -19.47
CA PRO A 3 13.68 6.19 -18.97
C PRO A 3 13.14 4.74 -19.04
N LYS A 4 13.97 3.82 -19.55
CA LYS A 4 13.65 2.39 -19.60
C LYS A 4 13.90 1.75 -18.23
N PHE A 5 12.84 1.52 -17.47
CA PHE A 5 12.92 0.80 -16.19
C PHE A 5 13.16 -0.70 -16.40
N SER A 6 13.92 -1.33 -15.51
CA SER A 6 14.10 -2.79 -15.49
C SER A 6 12.78 -3.50 -15.14
N GLY A 7 12.70 -4.81 -15.42
CA GLY A 7 11.51 -5.61 -15.11
C GLY A 7 11.12 -5.50 -13.64
N ILE A 8 12.08 -5.68 -12.74
CA ILE A 8 11.86 -5.59 -11.30
C ILE A 8 11.43 -4.18 -10.85
N GLN A 9 12.00 -3.11 -11.44
CA GLN A 9 11.57 -1.74 -11.14
C GLN A 9 10.11 -1.50 -11.56
N LYS A 10 9.70 -2.02 -12.72
CA LYS A 10 8.30 -1.95 -13.16
C LYS A 10 7.37 -2.65 -12.19
N GLU A 11 7.77 -3.82 -11.67
CA GLU A 11 6.99 -4.55 -10.67
C GLU A 11 6.88 -3.80 -9.34
N VAL A 12 7.98 -3.24 -8.82
CA VAL A 12 7.98 -2.39 -7.61
C VAL A 12 6.99 -1.23 -7.78
N PHE A 13 7.04 -0.52 -8.92
CA PHE A 13 6.12 0.58 -9.18
C PHE A 13 4.68 0.12 -9.40
N GLY A 14 4.47 -1.04 -10.02
CA GLY A 14 3.16 -1.66 -10.19
C GLY A 14 2.51 -1.98 -8.85
N LEU A 15 3.28 -2.59 -7.94
CA LEU A 15 2.85 -2.88 -6.57
C LEU A 15 2.51 -1.60 -5.81
N TYR A 16 3.41 -0.61 -5.84
CA TYR A 16 3.19 0.68 -5.15
C TYR A 16 1.88 1.36 -5.60
N ARG A 17 1.65 1.45 -6.92
CA ARG A 17 0.41 2.03 -7.46
C ARG A 17 -0.83 1.23 -7.03
N THR A 18 -0.72 -0.09 -6.98
CA THR A 18 -1.81 -0.97 -6.55
C THR A 18 -2.16 -0.71 -5.09
N ILE A 19 -1.17 -0.68 -4.20
CA ILE A 19 -1.36 -0.39 -2.77
C ILE A 19 -2.05 0.97 -2.58
N LEU A 20 -1.59 2.02 -3.27
CA LEU A 20 -2.21 3.35 -3.14
C LEU A 20 -3.66 3.39 -3.63
N ARG A 21 -4.00 2.65 -4.70
CA ARG A 21 -5.38 2.57 -5.20
C ARG A 21 -6.28 1.87 -4.20
N GLU A 22 -5.83 0.77 -3.60
CA GLU A 22 -6.61 0.05 -2.59
C GLU A 22 -6.74 0.85 -1.29
N ALA A 23 -5.68 1.56 -0.86
CA ALA A 23 -5.75 2.47 0.28
C ALA A 23 -6.78 3.59 0.06
N ARG A 24 -6.83 4.20 -1.14
CA ARG A 24 -7.86 5.19 -1.49
C ARG A 24 -9.27 4.62 -1.43
N LYS A 25 -9.48 3.42 -1.99
CA LYS A 25 -10.79 2.76 -1.92
C LYS A 25 -11.23 2.56 -0.47
N LYS A 26 -10.31 2.15 0.40
CA LYS A 26 -10.58 1.99 1.84
C LYS A 26 -10.98 3.32 2.49
N ASP A 27 -10.27 4.41 2.21
CA ASP A 27 -10.61 5.75 2.74
C ASP A 27 -11.99 6.20 2.23
N HIS A 28 -12.32 6.00 0.95
CA HIS A 28 -13.65 6.30 0.40
C HIS A 28 -14.76 5.47 1.05
N LEU A 29 -14.54 4.17 1.27
CA LEU A 29 -15.51 3.30 1.94
C LEU A 29 -15.71 3.71 3.41
N ALA A 30 -14.64 4.07 4.11
CA ALA A 30 -14.71 4.56 5.48
C ALA A 30 -15.50 5.88 5.56
N ASN A 31 -15.22 6.82 4.65
CA ASN A 31 -15.95 8.10 4.56
C ASN A 31 -17.43 7.92 4.21
N ASN A 32 -17.77 7.01 3.29
CA ASN A 32 -19.17 6.76 2.92
C ASN A 32 -19.99 6.13 4.07
N ASN A 33 -19.37 5.30 4.89
CA ASN A 33 -20.01 4.73 6.08
C ASN A 33 -20.08 5.73 7.25
N ALA A 34 -19.21 6.74 7.25
CA ALA A 34 -19.13 7.77 8.27
C ALA A 34 -19.96 9.01 7.88
N GLN A 35 -21.30 8.90 7.90
CA GLN A 35 -22.21 10.02 7.63
C GLN A 35 -22.20 11.15 8.70
N SER A 36 -21.32 11.09 9.69
CA SER A 36 -21.24 12.08 10.78
C SER A 36 -20.14 13.10 10.53
N LEU A 37 -20.50 14.39 10.55
CA LEU A 37 -19.57 15.53 10.48
C LEU A 37 -18.43 15.47 11.50
N LEU A 38 -18.60 14.75 12.62
CA LEU A 38 -17.59 14.59 13.67
C LEU A 38 -16.43 13.65 13.25
N SER A 39 -16.69 12.70 12.33
CA SER A 39 -15.68 11.77 11.80
C SER A 39 -14.67 12.43 10.84
N LEU A 40 -15.04 13.61 10.32
CA LEU A 40 -14.23 14.43 9.43
C LEU A 40 -13.10 15.15 10.18
N TRP A 41 -13.32 15.47 11.46
CA TRP A 41 -12.33 16.14 12.35
C TRP A 41 -11.49 15.16 13.17
N SER A 42 -11.91 13.89 13.23
CA SER A 42 -11.22 12.81 13.95
C SER A 42 -10.41 11.90 13.03
N GLN A 43 -10.18 12.31 11.78
CA GLN A 43 -9.46 11.52 10.80
C GLN A 43 -7.97 11.44 11.13
N SER A 44 -7.61 10.32 11.76
CA SER A 44 -6.26 9.77 11.76
C SER A 44 -5.70 9.77 10.34
N GLU A 45 -4.37 9.89 10.21
CA GLU A 45 -3.70 10.04 8.92
C GLU A 45 -4.28 9.11 7.82
N SER A 46 -4.60 9.67 6.64
CA SER A 46 -5.17 8.94 5.51
C SER A 46 -4.41 7.62 5.26
N SER A 47 -5.13 6.54 4.97
CA SER A 47 -4.52 5.24 4.68
C SER A 47 -3.50 5.34 3.53
N VAL A 48 -3.71 6.29 2.61
CA VAL A 48 -2.78 6.59 1.51
C VAL A 48 -1.47 7.18 2.01
N TYR A 49 -1.54 8.09 2.99
CA TYR A 49 -0.35 8.67 3.61
C TYR A 49 0.45 7.59 4.35
N TYR A 50 -0.22 6.80 5.18
CA TYR A 50 0.40 5.68 5.89
C TYR A 50 1.07 4.70 4.91
N ALA A 51 0.34 4.24 3.88
CA ALA A 51 0.87 3.32 2.88
C ALA A 51 2.09 3.91 2.14
N ARG A 52 2.08 5.21 1.84
CA ARG A 52 3.22 5.89 1.21
C ARG A 52 4.42 5.95 2.15
N LYS A 53 4.21 6.34 3.40
CA LYS A 53 5.25 6.46 4.43
C LYS A 53 5.92 5.11 4.65
N GLU A 54 5.14 4.06 4.88
CA GLU A 54 5.62 2.70 5.07
C GLU A 54 6.35 2.15 3.84
N PHE A 55 5.82 2.35 2.64
CA PHE A 55 6.47 1.87 1.43
C PHE A 55 7.85 2.53 1.24
N ARG A 56 7.96 3.84 1.48
CA ARG A 56 9.25 4.54 1.43
C ARG A 56 10.20 4.05 2.50
N HIS A 57 9.71 3.89 3.74
CA HIS A 57 10.50 3.36 4.85
C HIS A 57 11.10 1.98 4.52
N GLN A 58 10.29 1.06 3.98
CA GLN A 58 10.75 -0.26 3.54
C GLN A 58 11.73 -0.16 2.36
N ALA A 59 11.52 0.75 1.41
CA ALA A 59 12.44 0.97 0.30
C ALA A 59 13.82 1.48 0.74
N HIS A 60 13.90 2.25 1.82
CA HIS A 60 15.17 2.68 2.40
C HIS A 60 15.93 1.56 3.12
N LYS A 61 15.23 0.54 3.61
CA LYS A 61 15.81 -0.61 4.33
C LYS A 61 16.42 -1.67 3.42
N VAL A 62 16.17 -1.63 2.11
CA VAL A 62 16.61 -2.66 1.17
C VAL A 62 17.55 -2.04 0.14
N PRO A 63 18.80 -2.53 0.02
CA PRO A 63 19.71 -2.02 -0.99
C PRO A 63 19.20 -2.39 -2.39
N ARG A 64 19.45 -1.52 -3.37
CA ARG A 64 18.96 -1.68 -4.75
C ARG A 64 19.51 -2.92 -5.47
N ASN A 65 20.63 -3.46 -4.98
CA ASN A 65 21.31 -4.61 -5.56
C ASN A 65 20.82 -5.95 -4.99
N ASP A 66 20.02 -5.95 -3.91
CA ASP A 66 19.47 -7.18 -3.34
C ASP A 66 18.15 -7.55 -4.03
N PHE A 67 18.28 -8.04 -5.26
CA PHE A 67 17.15 -8.43 -6.10
C PHE A 67 16.29 -9.52 -5.44
N ARG A 68 16.91 -10.47 -4.75
CA ARG A 68 16.21 -11.57 -4.08
C ARG A 68 15.25 -11.07 -3.00
N THR A 69 15.72 -10.16 -2.14
CA THR A 69 14.88 -9.55 -1.10
C THR A 69 13.80 -8.66 -1.70
N ILE A 70 14.11 -7.91 -2.76
CA ILE A 70 13.14 -7.08 -3.47
C ILE A 70 12.02 -7.96 -4.04
N GLU A 71 12.34 -9.03 -4.77
CA GLU A 71 11.36 -9.96 -5.33
C GLU A 71 10.50 -10.62 -4.25
N HIS A 72 11.11 -11.05 -3.14
CA HIS A 72 10.38 -11.60 -2.02
C HIS A 72 9.38 -10.60 -1.44
N LYS A 73 9.80 -9.34 -1.24
CA LYS A 73 8.92 -8.27 -0.74
C LYS A 73 7.82 -7.92 -1.75
N ILE A 74 8.10 -7.95 -3.05
CA ILE A 74 7.08 -7.77 -4.10
C ILE A 74 6.00 -8.85 -4.00
N ARG A 75 6.41 -10.13 -3.96
CA ARG A 75 5.49 -11.27 -3.81
C ARG A 75 4.67 -11.16 -2.52
N HIS A 76 5.32 -10.82 -1.42
CA HIS A 76 4.66 -10.63 -0.13
C HIS A 76 3.63 -9.48 -0.17
N GLY A 77 3.97 -8.35 -0.79
CA GLY A 77 3.07 -7.21 -0.95
C GLY A 77 1.83 -7.54 -1.79
N TYR A 78 1.99 -8.27 -2.90
CA TYR A 78 0.83 -8.73 -3.68
C TYR A 78 -0.05 -9.72 -2.90
N LYS A 79 0.55 -10.58 -2.06
CA LYS A 79 -0.20 -11.45 -1.16
C LYS A 79 -1.04 -10.63 -0.18
N GLN A 80 -0.46 -9.59 0.44
CA GLN A 80 -1.20 -8.68 1.33
C GLN A 80 -2.34 -7.97 0.60
N VAL A 81 -2.09 -7.41 -0.59
CA VAL A 81 -3.13 -6.77 -1.42
C VAL A 81 -4.25 -7.75 -1.75
N LYS A 82 -3.92 -9.00 -2.08
CA LYS A 82 -4.92 -10.03 -2.36
C LYS A 82 -5.79 -10.31 -1.15
N LEU A 83 -5.19 -10.45 0.04
CA LEU A 83 -5.92 -10.66 1.29
C LEU A 83 -6.85 -9.48 1.61
N LEU A 84 -6.41 -8.24 1.39
CA LEU A 84 -7.23 -7.04 1.60
C LEU A 84 -8.45 -6.96 0.68
N LYS A 85 -8.39 -7.59 -0.50
CA LYS A 85 -9.50 -7.64 -1.44
C LYS A 85 -10.51 -8.74 -1.13
N MET A 86 -10.16 -9.70 -0.28
CA MET A 86 -11.08 -10.79 0.06
C MET A 86 -12.18 -10.26 0.99
N PRO A 87 -13.46 -10.49 0.65
CA PRO A 87 -14.56 -10.08 1.51
C PRO A 87 -14.48 -10.82 2.86
N GLY A 88 -14.62 -10.08 3.96
CA GLY A 88 -14.62 -10.65 5.33
C GLY A 88 -13.27 -10.64 6.06
N VAL A 89 -12.17 -10.22 5.42
CA VAL A 89 -10.88 -10.07 6.12
C VAL A 89 -10.84 -8.73 6.86
N LYS A 90 -11.08 -8.75 8.17
CA LYS A 90 -10.77 -7.60 9.05
C LYS A 90 -9.26 -7.60 9.31
N LEU A 91 -8.58 -6.55 8.88
CA LEU A 91 -7.17 -6.30 9.21
C LEU A 91 -7.02 -6.24 10.74
N VAL A 92 -6.46 -7.28 11.34
CA VAL A 92 -5.88 -7.17 12.68
C VAL A 92 -4.58 -6.40 12.48
N SER A 93 -4.56 -5.12 12.87
CA SER A 93 -3.30 -4.35 12.93
C SER A 93 -2.44 -5.03 13.99
N GLY A 94 -1.34 -5.66 13.56
CA GLY A 94 -0.35 -6.20 14.48
C GLY A 94 0.19 -5.09 15.37
N ALA A 95 0.23 -5.38 16.67
CA ALA A 95 0.77 -4.53 17.74
C ALA A 95 2.25 -4.23 17.56
#